data_AF-A0A924UQV4-F1
#
_entry.id   AF-A0A924UQV4-F1
#
_cell.length_a   1.000
_cell.length_b   1.000
_cell.length_c   1.000
_cell.angle_alpha   90.00
_cell.angle_beta   90.00
_cell.angle_gamma   90.00
#
_symmetry.space_group_name_H-M   'P 1'
#
loop_
_entity.id
_entity.type
_entity.pdbx_description
1 polymer ?
#
loop_
_entity_poly.entity_id
_entity_poly.type
_entity_poly.pdbx_seq_one_letter_code
_entity_poly.pdbx_strand_id
1 'polypeptide(L)'
;MAHKKGAGSSRNGRESHSKRLGIKIFGGQAAIAGNIIVRQRGTRHHPDKFVGIGKDHTLFALVDGTVLFTKRRDDKSYVSILPLQDEIKVVVTPIVEEVEEKVEIALPKPKKVAAKKQVAKEVTETIGEELAPSEEL
;
A
#
# COMPACT_ATOMS: atom_id res chain seq x y z
N MET A 1 -73.60 -29.09 0.86
CA MET A 1 -72.92 -28.23 -0.14
C MET A 1 -72.45 -26.97 0.58
N ALA A 2 -71.15 -26.75 0.74
CA ALA A 2 -70.62 -25.65 1.56
C ALA A 2 -70.45 -24.37 0.74
N HIS A 3 -71.36 -23.40 0.91
CA HIS A 3 -71.27 -22.10 0.24
C HIS A 3 -70.40 -21.11 1.02
N LYS A 4 -69.13 -20.97 0.62
CA LYS A 4 -68.52 -19.65 0.38
C LYS A 4 -67.22 -19.82 -0.42
N LYS A 5 -67.26 -19.56 -1.73
CA LYS A 5 -66.03 -19.26 -2.49
C LYS A 5 -65.56 -17.87 -2.11
N GLY A 6 -64.89 -17.77 -0.96
CA GLY A 6 -64.18 -16.58 -0.51
C GLY A 6 -62.95 -16.33 -1.37
N ALA A 7 -63.16 -15.94 -2.64
CA ALA A 7 -62.11 -15.58 -3.58
C ALA A 7 -61.53 -14.20 -3.23
N GLY A 8 -60.90 -14.09 -2.06
CA GLY A 8 -60.04 -12.96 -1.75
C GLY A 8 -58.82 -13.03 -2.68
N SER A 9 -58.67 -12.04 -3.57
CA SER A 9 -57.47 -11.90 -4.38
C SER A 9 -56.27 -11.63 -3.45
N SER A 10 -55.46 -12.66 -3.20
CA SER A 10 -54.19 -12.50 -2.49
C SER A 10 -53.24 -11.68 -3.35
N ARG A 11 -53.19 -10.36 -3.10
CA ARG A 11 -52.25 -9.46 -3.76
C ARG A 11 -50.86 -9.63 -3.15
N ASN A 12 -50.08 -10.53 -3.75
CA ASN A 12 -48.67 -10.74 -3.43
C ASN A 12 -47.83 -9.56 -3.97
N GLY A 13 -47.87 -8.42 -3.27
CA GLY A 13 -47.22 -7.16 -3.66
C GLY A 13 -46.28 -6.59 -2.59
N ARG A 14 -45.71 -7.45 -1.73
CA ARG A 14 -44.72 -7.04 -0.71
C ARG A 14 -43.32 -7.22 -1.27
N GLU A 15 -42.63 -6.11 -1.56
CA GLU A 15 -41.21 -6.10 -1.93
C GLU A 15 -40.42 -5.24 -0.92
N SER A 16 -39.13 -5.52 -0.79
CA SER A 16 -38.19 -4.82 0.06
C SER A 16 -37.31 -3.86 -0.76
N HIS A 17 -36.95 -2.71 -0.19
CA HIS A 17 -35.99 -1.83 -0.85
C HIS A 17 -34.62 -2.52 -1.05
N SER A 18 -34.05 -2.39 -2.25
CA SER A 18 -32.72 -2.91 -2.59
C SER A 18 -31.66 -2.48 -1.59
N LYS A 19 -30.83 -3.44 -1.16
CA LYS A 19 -29.76 -3.23 -0.17
C LYS A 19 -28.45 -2.72 -0.75
N ARG A 20 -28.42 -2.35 -2.04
CA ARG A 20 -27.27 -1.75 -2.76
C ARG A 20 -25.96 -2.55 -2.59
N LEU A 21 -26.08 -3.87 -2.53
CA LEU A 21 -24.96 -4.83 -2.46
C LEU A 21 -24.12 -4.81 -3.75
N GLY A 22 -23.04 -5.58 -3.77
CA GLY A 22 -22.12 -5.73 -4.90
C GLY A 22 -20.74 -5.13 -4.65
N ILE A 23 -19.89 -5.30 -5.67
CA ILE A 23 -18.55 -4.72 -5.76
C ILE A 23 -18.66 -3.19 -5.84
N LYS A 24 -17.69 -2.49 -5.25
CA LYS A 24 -17.58 -1.02 -5.22
C LYS A 24 -16.28 -0.54 -5.86
N ILE A 25 -15.18 -1.26 -5.62
CA ILE A 25 -13.90 -1.07 -6.28
C ILE A 25 -13.55 -2.36 -7.01
N PHE A 26 -13.28 -2.27 -8.31
CA PHE A 26 -12.96 -3.39 -9.18
C PHE A 26 -11.47 -3.72 -9.18
N GLY A 27 -11.10 -4.89 -9.70
CA GLY A 27 -9.69 -5.26 -9.88
C GLY A 27 -8.96 -4.28 -10.79
N GLY A 28 -7.73 -3.92 -10.44
CA GLY A 28 -6.93 -2.92 -11.16
C GLY A 28 -7.21 -1.47 -10.77
N GLN A 29 -8.17 -1.21 -9.87
CA GLN A 29 -8.43 0.14 -9.35
C GLN A 29 -7.70 0.37 -8.02
N ALA A 30 -7.30 1.62 -7.78
CA ALA A 30 -6.74 2.05 -6.51
C ALA A 30 -7.82 2.08 -5.41
N ALA A 31 -7.44 1.68 -4.20
CA ALA A 31 -8.21 1.81 -2.98
C ALA A 31 -7.34 2.49 -1.91
N ILE A 32 -7.99 3.29 -1.07
CA ILE A 32 -7.42 3.91 0.13
C ILE A 32 -7.82 3.04 1.34
N ALA A 33 -7.01 3.00 2.39
CA ALA A 33 -7.31 2.33 3.65
C ALA A 33 -8.69 2.76 4.18
N GLY A 34 -9.49 1.79 4.63
CA GLY A 34 -10.88 1.98 5.02
C GLY A 34 -11.90 1.94 3.87
N ASN A 35 -11.50 2.03 2.59
CA ASN A 35 -12.45 1.93 1.48
C ASN A 35 -13.14 0.56 1.44
N ILE A 36 -14.46 0.56 1.24
CA ILE A 36 -15.24 -0.65 1.01
C ILE A 36 -14.98 -1.16 -0.41
N ILE A 37 -14.53 -2.41 -0.54
CA ILE A 37 -14.29 -3.08 -1.82
C ILE A 37 -15.55 -3.83 -2.28
N VAL A 38 -16.19 -4.59 -1.39
CA VAL A 38 -17.37 -5.43 -1.71
C VAL A 38 -18.37 -5.44 -0.55
N ARG A 39 -19.64 -5.16 -0.83
CA ARG A 39 -20.76 -5.41 0.09
C ARG A 39 -21.51 -6.67 -0.31
N GLN A 40 -21.57 -7.68 0.56
CA GLN A 40 -22.10 -9.00 0.21
C GLN A 40 -23.06 -9.57 1.26
N ARG A 41 -23.56 -10.78 1.00
CA ARG A 41 -24.34 -11.62 1.90
C ARG A 41 -23.70 -13.00 1.88
N GLY A 42 -23.14 -13.40 3.03
CA GLY A 42 -22.11 -14.44 3.08
C GLY A 42 -20.82 -14.04 2.36
N THR A 43 -19.81 -14.91 2.42
CA THR A 43 -18.50 -14.71 1.78
C THR A 43 -18.49 -15.28 0.36
N ARG A 44 -19.01 -14.51 -0.61
CA ARG A 44 -18.82 -14.83 -2.04
C ARG A 44 -17.38 -14.56 -2.47
N HIS A 45 -16.86 -13.44 -1.99
CA HIS A 45 -15.46 -13.06 -2.06
C HIS A 45 -14.85 -13.20 -0.66
N HIS A 46 -13.66 -13.80 -0.57
CA HIS A 46 -12.93 -14.03 0.67
C HIS A 46 -11.81 -12.99 0.81
N PRO A 47 -11.50 -12.51 2.03
CA PRO A 47 -10.33 -11.68 2.25
C PRO A 47 -9.04 -12.49 2.03
N ASP A 48 -7.99 -11.81 1.61
CA ASP A 48 -6.62 -12.32 1.53
C ASP A 48 -5.68 -11.24 2.08
N LYS A 49 -4.57 -10.90 1.39
CA LYS A 49 -3.60 -9.91 1.89
C LYS A 49 -4.18 -8.48 1.92
N PHE A 50 -3.97 -7.77 3.03
CA PHE A 50 -4.31 -6.36 3.25
C PHE A 50 -5.80 -6.00 3.12
N VAL A 51 -6.70 -6.98 3.27
CA VAL A 51 -8.16 -6.78 3.20
C VAL A 51 -8.82 -7.30 4.48
N GLY A 52 -9.60 -6.45 5.15
CA GLY A 52 -10.38 -6.80 6.33
C GLY A 52 -11.79 -7.29 5.98
N ILE A 53 -12.42 -8.01 6.91
CA ILE A 53 -13.82 -8.46 6.82
C ILE A 53 -14.65 -7.93 7.99
N GLY A 54 -15.76 -7.26 7.69
CA GLY A 54 -16.72 -6.75 8.67
C GLY A 54 -17.77 -7.78 9.10
N LYS A 55 -18.55 -7.44 10.14
CA LYS A 55 -19.63 -8.31 10.69
C LYS A 55 -20.67 -8.74 9.66
N ASP A 56 -20.96 -7.93 8.64
CA ASP A 56 -21.90 -8.27 7.56
C ASP A 56 -21.22 -8.92 6.33
N HIS A 57 -19.97 -9.38 6.50
CA HIS A 57 -19.07 -9.91 5.47
C HIS A 57 -18.64 -8.88 4.41
N THR A 58 -18.85 -7.58 4.65
CA THR A 58 -18.28 -6.52 3.80
C THR A 58 -16.75 -6.58 3.83
N LEU A 59 -16.12 -6.51 2.66
CA LEU A 59 -14.66 -6.45 2.51
C LEU A 59 -14.21 -4.99 2.41
N PHE A 60 -13.15 -4.63 3.12
CA PHE A 60 -12.58 -3.28 3.15
C PHE A 60 -11.04 -3.29 3.09
N ALA A 61 -10.45 -2.25 2.53
CA ALA A 61 -9.01 -2.07 2.45
C ALA A 61 -8.38 -1.77 3.82
N LEU A 62 -7.22 -2.36 4.12
CA LEU A 62 -6.42 -2.03 5.31
C LEU A 62 -5.25 -1.08 4.99
N VAL A 63 -4.80 -1.06 3.74
CA VAL A 63 -3.64 -0.31 3.25
C VAL A 63 -3.97 0.28 1.88
N ASP A 64 -3.35 1.40 1.53
CA ASP A 64 -3.46 2.03 0.22
C ASP A 64 -2.81 1.16 -0.87
N GLY A 65 -3.46 1.03 -2.03
CA GLY A 65 -2.91 0.23 -3.12
C GLY A 65 -3.93 -0.19 -4.17
N THR A 66 -3.51 -1.09 -5.07
CA THR A 66 -4.35 -1.60 -6.17
C THR A 66 -5.07 -2.88 -5.78
N VAL A 67 -6.39 -2.91 -5.92
CA VAL A 67 -7.22 -4.10 -5.63
C VAL A 67 -6.99 -5.18 -6.68
N LEU A 68 -6.82 -6.42 -6.23
CA LEU A 68 -6.66 -7.59 -7.10
C LEU A 68 -7.63 -8.71 -6.69
N PHE A 69 -8.32 -9.28 -7.68
CA PHE A 69 -9.21 -10.42 -7.50
C PHE A 69 -8.55 -11.68 -8.09
N THR A 70 -8.36 -12.72 -7.27
CA THR A 70 -7.81 -14.01 -7.73
C THR A 70 -8.82 -15.13 -7.50
N LYS A 71 -9.02 -16.00 -8.48
CA LYS A 71 -9.68 -17.29 -8.25
C LYS A 71 -8.64 -18.33 -7.85
N ARG A 72 -8.90 -19.08 -6.78
CA ARG A 72 -8.07 -20.22 -6.36
C ARG A 72 -8.83 -21.53 -6.56
N ARG A 73 -8.30 -22.63 -6.03
CA ARG A 73 -8.97 -23.94 -5.99
C ARG A 73 -10.40 -23.82 -5.44
N ASP A 74 -11.29 -24.69 -5.90
CA ASP A 74 -12.72 -24.73 -5.61
C ASP A 74 -13.51 -23.49 -6.11
N ASP A 75 -13.04 -22.81 -7.16
CA ASP A 75 -13.65 -21.59 -7.76
C ASP A 75 -13.87 -20.41 -6.80
N LYS A 76 -13.29 -20.49 -5.59
CA LYS A 76 -13.39 -19.46 -4.56
C LYS A 76 -12.60 -18.22 -5.00
N SER A 77 -13.29 -17.09 -4.98
CA SER A 77 -12.70 -15.78 -5.28
C SER A 77 -12.12 -15.16 -4.00
N TYR A 78 -10.87 -14.71 -4.09
CA TYR A 78 -10.12 -14.02 -3.04
C TYR A 78 -9.83 -12.59 -3.48
N VAL A 79 -9.78 -11.67 -2.51
CA VAL A 79 -9.49 -10.25 -2.73
C VAL A 79 -8.26 -9.88 -1.91
N SER A 80 -7.25 -9.38 -2.60
CA SER A 80 -6.05 -8.80 -1.99
C SER A 80 -5.85 -7.37 -2.48
N ILE A 81 -5.02 -6.62 -1.76
CA ILE A 81 -4.48 -5.35 -2.24
C ILE A 81 -2.99 -5.55 -2.49
N LEU A 82 -2.50 -5.09 -3.64
CA LEU A 82 -1.09 -4.85 -3.87
C LEU A 82 -0.79 -3.44 -3.37
N PRO A 83 -0.06 -3.26 -2.25
CA PRO A 83 0.28 -1.92 -1.80
C PRO A 83 1.03 -1.20 -2.92
N LEU A 84 0.64 0.04 -3.20
CA LEU A 84 1.48 0.90 -4.01
C LEU A 84 2.79 1.07 -3.21
N GLN A 85 3.92 0.98 -3.90
CA GLN A 85 5.19 1.26 -3.25
C GLN A 85 5.22 2.75 -2.95
N ASP A 86 4.80 3.10 -1.74
CA ASP A 86 5.25 4.34 -1.12
C ASP A 86 6.77 4.27 -1.13
N GLU A 87 7.39 5.05 -2.02
CA GLU A 87 8.80 5.37 -1.90
C GLU A 87 8.98 5.90 -0.48
N ILE A 88 9.64 5.11 0.37
CA ILE A 88 9.93 5.48 1.74
C ILE A 88 10.81 6.73 1.64
N LYS A 89 10.17 7.89 1.76
CA LYS A 89 10.86 9.15 1.94
C LYS A 89 11.54 9.06 3.30
N VAL A 90 12.81 8.65 3.27
CA VAL A 90 13.76 8.68 4.38
C VAL A 90 13.98 10.14 4.76
N VAL A 91 13.00 10.71 5.46
CA VAL A 91 12.96 12.09 5.95
C VAL A 91 12.42 12.09 7.38
N VAL A 92 13.08 11.31 8.23
CA VAL A 92 13.38 11.74 9.60
C VAL A 92 14.88 11.61 9.77
N THR A 93 15.54 12.76 9.78
CA THR A 93 16.98 12.92 9.98
C THR A 93 17.42 12.40 11.35
N PRO A 94 18.61 11.78 11.47
CA PRO A 94 19.17 11.38 12.77
C PRO A 94 19.76 12.60 13.49
N ILE A 95 18.91 13.45 14.06
CA ILE A 95 19.33 14.58 14.91
C ILE A 95 18.37 14.72 16.10
N VAL A 96 18.73 14.09 17.21
CA VAL A 96 18.39 14.56 18.56
C VAL A 96 19.62 14.28 19.43
N GLU A 97 20.40 15.33 19.69
CA GLU A 97 21.13 15.64 20.95
C GLU A 97 21.83 14.45 21.66
N GLU A 98 23.16 14.36 21.79
CA GLU A 98 24.19 15.42 21.98
C GLU A 98 23.84 16.50 23.03
N VAL A 99 23.15 16.10 24.11
CA VAL A 99 23.14 16.83 25.39
C VAL A 99 23.33 15.88 26.58
N GLU A 100 24.55 15.34 26.74
CA GLU A 100 25.05 14.83 28.02
C GLU A 100 26.38 15.52 28.35
N GLU A 101 26.29 16.75 28.88
CA GLU A 101 27.46 17.49 29.37
C GLU A 101 27.80 17.12 30.83
N LYS A 102 29.09 16.79 31.06
CA LYS A 102 29.84 16.95 32.33
C LYS A 102 29.41 16.09 33.54
N VAL A 103 30.20 15.05 33.88
CA VAL A 103 31.31 15.04 34.88
C VAL A 103 32.21 13.83 34.50
N GLU A 104 33.51 13.93 34.22
CA GLU A 104 34.63 13.90 35.18
C GLU A 104 35.95 14.43 34.57
N ILE A 105 36.89 14.83 35.44
CA ILE A 105 38.16 15.48 35.09
C ILE A 105 39.34 14.55 35.42
N ALA A 106 40.15 14.13 34.44
CA ALA A 106 41.52 13.67 34.65
C ALA A 106 42.39 13.67 33.37
N LEU A 107 43.48 14.45 33.38
CA LEU A 107 44.67 14.31 32.51
C LEU A 107 45.60 13.21 33.10
N PRO A 108 46.48 12.50 32.34
CA PRO A 108 47.47 13.11 31.43
C PRO A 108 47.89 12.33 30.14
N LYS A 109 48.75 12.98 29.32
CA LYS A 109 49.41 12.48 28.09
C LYS A 109 50.55 11.46 28.40
N PRO A 110 51.00 10.56 27.48
CA PRO A 110 51.98 10.95 26.42
C PRO A 110 52.11 10.10 25.10
N LYS A 111 52.45 10.81 24.00
CA LYS A 111 53.36 10.48 22.84
C LYS A 111 53.53 9.04 22.28
N LYS A 112 53.30 8.88 20.95
CA LYS A 112 54.25 8.48 19.86
C LYS A 112 53.53 8.50 18.48
N VAL A 113 53.90 9.30 17.47
CA VAL A 113 55.02 9.23 16.47
C VAL A 113 54.72 8.34 15.23
N ALA A 114 55.06 8.89 14.04
CA ALA A 114 55.02 8.36 12.65
C ALA A 114 53.77 8.79 11.82
N ALA A 115 53.80 9.70 10.83
CA ALA A 115 54.79 10.20 9.84
C ALA A 115 54.87 9.41 8.50
N LYS A 116 54.14 9.89 7.49
CA LYS A 116 54.29 9.82 6.00
C LYS A 116 53.00 10.45 5.43
N LYS A 117 52.94 11.59 4.70
CA LYS A 117 53.77 12.27 3.68
C LYS A 117 53.79 11.60 2.29
N GLN A 118 52.88 12.08 1.44
CA GLN A 118 52.94 12.31 -0.03
C GLN A 118 51.57 12.94 -0.38
N VAL A 119 51.40 14.26 -0.49
CA VAL A 119 51.96 15.26 -1.45
C VAL A 119 51.41 15.10 -2.87
N ALA A 120 50.32 15.85 -3.11
CA ALA A 120 49.95 16.61 -4.30
C ALA A 120 50.39 16.13 -5.71
N LYS A 121 49.41 16.07 -6.61
CA LYS A 121 49.36 17.06 -7.70
C LYS A 121 47.92 17.43 -8.08
N GLU A 122 47.79 18.68 -8.49
CA GLU A 122 46.58 19.44 -8.78
C GLU A 122 46.56 19.79 -10.29
N VAL A 123 45.54 20.52 -10.74
CA VAL A 123 45.53 21.44 -11.91
C VAL A 123 44.92 20.95 -13.24
N THR A 124 44.01 21.81 -13.74
CA THR A 124 43.50 22.07 -15.11
C THR A 124 42.49 21.16 -15.81
N GLU A 125 41.28 21.74 -15.92
CA GLU A 125 40.37 21.73 -17.07
C GLU A 125 41.05 22.20 -18.38
N THR A 126 40.45 21.86 -19.54
CA THR A 126 40.04 22.75 -20.67
C THR A 126 40.24 22.15 -22.08
N ILE A 127 39.28 22.45 -22.98
CA ILE A 127 39.27 22.29 -24.47
C ILE A 127 39.21 20.81 -24.95
N GLY A 128 38.42 20.42 -25.98
CA GLY A 128 37.38 21.05 -26.83
C GLY A 128 36.48 19.91 -27.36
N GLU A 129 35.20 20.09 -27.69
CA GLU A 129 34.65 20.71 -28.92
C GLU A 129 35.17 20.12 -30.25
N GLU A 130 34.52 19.04 -30.74
CA GLU A 130 34.16 18.70 -32.13
C GLU A 130 32.99 17.69 -32.05
N LEU A 131 31.84 17.86 -32.72
CA LEU A 131 31.55 17.57 -34.15
C LEU A 131 31.85 16.09 -34.52
N ALA A 132 31.00 15.29 -35.18
CA ALA A 132 29.58 15.36 -35.60
C ALA A 132 29.13 13.89 -35.94
N PRO A 133 27.87 13.59 -36.32
CA PRO A 133 27.36 12.20 -36.36
C PRO A 133 27.41 11.50 -37.75
N SER A 134 27.79 10.23 -37.78
CA SER A 134 27.58 9.23 -38.86
C SER A 134 28.11 7.82 -38.43
N GLU A 135 27.89 6.67 -39.09
CA GLU A 135 26.76 6.07 -39.85
C GLU A 135 27.01 4.53 -39.98
N GLU A 136 26.00 3.67 -39.73
CA GLU A 136 25.95 2.20 -39.99
C GLU A 136 26.99 1.29 -39.25
N LEU A 137 26.75 0.01 -38.93
CA LEU A 137 25.85 -1.05 -39.42
C LEU A 137 25.12 -1.80 -38.27
#